data_AF-A0AAD6X0N6-F1
#
_entry.id   AF-A0AAD6X0N6-F1
#
_cell.length_a   1.000
_cell.length_b   1.000
_cell.length_c   1.000
_cell.angle_alpha   90.00
_cell.angle_beta   90.00
_cell.angle_gamma   90.00
#
_symmetry.space_group_name_H-M   'P 1'
#
loop_
_entity.id
_entity.type
_entity.pdbx_description
1 polymer ?
#
loop_
_entity_poly.entity_id
_entity_poly.type
_entity_poly.pdbx_seq_one_letter_code
_entity_poly.pdbx_strand_id
1 'polypeptide(L)'
;MNPELKPCAQSTHYFLRDHGMLMFEAENVLFRVHEYFLHRDSPVLRDMMPVEISPNGPEPIFHLDGVRSKDFEQLLWLYYNPAVTVYDAPKTTWHAILKLADRWEMDNIKKIALGNLLKAADLEPLERIMLCERGDLSRDQATEAYITVCSREAPLTVEELKTLSTEVMVIITCAREQIIALRGNAEASAVDVVKTALKKI
;
A
#
# COMPACT_ATOMS: atom_id res chain seq x y z
N MET A 1 17.85 31.78 -46.10
CA MET A 1 17.94 32.61 -44.88
C MET A 1 17.21 31.85 -43.78
N ASN A 2 17.93 31.34 -42.80
CA ASN A 2 17.33 30.70 -41.64
C ASN A 2 16.90 31.85 -40.70
N PRO A 3 15.62 32.02 -40.37
CA PRO A 3 15.21 33.10 -39.48
C PRO A 3 15.88 32.86 -38.11
N GLU A 4 16.66 33.85 -37.65
CA GLU A 4 17.26 33.80 -36.32
C GLU A 4 16.14 33.70 -35.28
N LEU A 5 16.06 32.56 -34.60
CA LEU A 5 15.09 32.31 -33.54
C LEU A 5 15.40 33.27 -32.38
N LYS A 6 14.39 34.05 -31.97
CA LYS A 6 14.47 34.94 -30.81
C LYS A 6 14.77 34.12 -29.54
N PRO A 7 15.66 34.56 -28.65
CA PRO A 7 15.95 33.81 -27.42
C PRO A 7 14.70 33.67 -26.56
N CYS A 8 14.33 32.43 -26.24
CA CYS A 8 13.21 32.07 -25.38
C CYS A 8 13.70 31.84 -23.95
N ALA A 9 12.95 32.36 -22.96
CA ALA A 9 13.21 32.04 -21.56
C ALA A 9 12.70 30.62 -21.23
N GLN A 10 13.42 29.92 -20.36
CA GLN A 10 12.98 28.64 -19.82
C GLN A 10 11.93 28.87 -18.72
N SER A 11 10.93 27.99 -18.65
CA SER A 11 9.94 28.01 -17.57
C SER A 11 10.58 27.57 -16.26
N THR A 12 10.41 28.36 -15.19
CA THR A 12 10.91 28.01 -13.85
C THR A 12 10.20 26.81 -13.23
N HIS A 13 8.99 26.50 -13.69
CA HIS A 13 8.16 25.40 -13.18
C HIS A 13 8.15 24.18 -14.09
N TYR A 14 8.34 24.38 -15.40
CA TYR A 14 8.12 23.35 -16.42
C TYR A 14 9.27 23.32 -17.44
N PHE A 15 10.50 23.32 -16.96
CA PHE A 15 11.71 23.01 -17.73
C PHE A 15 12.37 21.77 -17.11
N LEU A 16 11.72 20.63 -17.32
CA LEU A 16 12.09 19.35 -16.70
C LEU A 16 13.28 18.74 -17.46
N ARG A 17 14.13 18.01 -16.73
CA ARG A 17 15.17 17.17 -17.34
C ARG A 17 14.50 16.06 -18.14
N ASP A 18 15.13 15.67 -19.25
CA ASP A 18 14.67 14.51 -20.01
C ASP A 18 14.89 13.24 -19.17
N HIS A 19 13.79 12.57 -18.83
CA HIS A 19 13.80 11.29 -18.10
C HIS A 19 13.66 10.18 -19.13
N GLY A 20 14.61 9.24 -19.11
CA GLY A 20 14.68 8.18 -20.10
C GLY A 20 13.77 6.99 -19.81
N MET A 21 14.05 5.90 -20.52
CA MET A 21 13.48 4.58 -20.24
C MET A 21 14.51 3.76 -19.44
N LEU A 22 14.04 3.05 -18.42
CA LEU A 22 14.83 2.08 -17.66
C LEU A 22 14.29 0.67 -17.88
N MET A 23 15.18 -0.33 -17.80
CA MET A 23 14.83 -1.74 -17.85
C MET A 23 14.85 -2.36 -16.46
N PHE A 24 13.75 -2.96 -16.04
CA PHE A 24 13.63 -3.72 -14.80
C PHE A 24 13.41 -5.18 -15.11
N GLU A 25 13.96 -6.07 -14.29
CA GLU A 25 13.66 -7.50 -14.33
C GLU A 25 12.98 -7.92 -13.02
N ALA A 26 11.82 -8.58 -13.11
CA ALA A 26 11.17 -9.24 -11.99
C ALA A 26 10.74 -10.65 -12.39
N GLU A 27 11.12 -11.68 -11.62
CA GLU A 27 10.79 -13.09 -11.89
C GLU A 27 11.05 -13.52 -13.36
N ASN A 28 12.17 -13.11 -13.96
CA ASN A 28 12.53 -13.40 -15.36
C ASN A 28 11.67 -12.67 -16.42
N VAL A 29 10.91 -11.64 -16.04
CA VAL A 29 10.18 -10.77 -16.97
C VAL A 29 10.85 -9.41 -17.02
N LEU A 30 11.17 -8.95 -18.23
CA LEU A 30 11.75 -7.63 -18.48
C LEU A 30 10.64 -6.59 -18.73
N PHE A 31 10.78 -5.44 -18.07
CA PHE A 31 9.89 -4.30 -18.17
C PHE A 31 10.69 -3.08 -18.61
N ARG A 32 10.18 -2.34 -19.59
CA ARG A 32 10.76 -1.06 -20.02
C ARG A 32 9.82 0.06 -19.63
N VAL A 33 10.23 0.94 -18.71
CA VAL A 33 9.37 1.96 -18.09
C VAL A 33 10.04 3.32 -18.05
N HIS A 34 9.24 4.40 -18.07
CA HIS A 34 9.73 5.75 -17.91
C HIS A 34 10.28 5.95 -16.49
N GLU A 35 11.52 6.42 -16.41
CA GLU A 35 12.24 6.71 -15.17
C GLU A 35 11.45 7.65 -14.26
N TYR A 36 10.84 8.69 -14.86
CA TYR A 36 10.17 9.77 -14.14
C TYR A 36 9.19 9.29 -13.07
N PHE A 37 8.36 8.28 -13.38
CA PHE A 37 7.32 7.81 -12.45
C PHE A 37 7.92 7.27 -11.15
N LEU A 38 8.93 6.42 -11.29
CA LEU A 38 9.57 5.74 -10.16
C LEU A 38 10.51 6.70 -9.42
N HIS A 39 11.24 7.56 -10.13
CA HIS A 39 12.10 8.58 -9.53
C HIS A 39 11.29 9.59 -8.70
N ARG A 40 10.11 9.97 -9.18
CA ARG A 40 9.20 10.90 -8.49
C ARG A 40 8.66 10.30 -7.19
N ASP A 41 8.17 9.07 -7.26
CA ASP A 41 7.39 8.50 -6.16
C ASP A 41 8.20 7.64 -5.19
N SER A 42 9.39 7.17 -5.56
CA SER A 42 10.21 6.32 -4.70
C SER A 42 11.59 6.92 -4.45
N PRO A 43 11.91 7.29 -3.19
CA PRO A 43 13.27 7.66 -2.84
C PRO A 43 14.24 6.49 -2.96
N VAL A 44 13.81 5.28 -2.56
CA VAL A 44 14.63 4.07 -2.64
C VAL A 44 15.04 3.75 -4.07
N LEU A 45 14.09 3.75 -5.02
CA LEU A 45 14.41 3.46 -6.41
C LEU A 45 15.22 4.58 -7.05
N ARG A 46 14.91 5.84 -6.72
CA ARG A 46 15.72 6.98 -7.19
C ARG A 46 17.18 6.84 -6.79
N ASP A 47 17.45 6.48 -5.54
CA ASP A 47 18.81 6.36 -5.03
C ASP A 47 19.52 5.10 -5.55
N MET A 48 18.75 4.08 -5.97
CA MET A 48 19.25 2.87 -6.63
C MET A 48 19.58 3.09 -8.12
N MET A 49 18.97 4.09 -8.77
CA MET A 49 19.19 4.39 -10.18
C MET A 49 20.56 5.06 -10.42
N PRO A 50 21.27 4.70 -11.50
CA PRO A 50 22.54 5.29 -11.85
C PRO A 50 22.36 6.75 -12.24
N VAL A 51 23.26 7.59 -11.74
CA VAL A 51 23.29 9.02 -12.03
C VAL A 51 23.63 9.30 -13.51
N GLU A 52 24.34 8.36 -14.16
CA GLU A 52 24.78 8.45 -15.55
C GLU A 52 24.58 7.12 -16.28
N ILE A 53 23.80 7.14 -17.36
CA ILE A 53 23.73 6.04 -18.33
C ILE A 53 24.70 6.37 -19.45
N SER A 54 25.71 5.53 -19.66
CA SER A 54 26.66 5.71 -20.76
C SER A 54 25.90 5.69 -22.10
N PRO A 55 26.04 6.72 -22.96
CA PRO A 55 25.32 6.79 -24.23
C PRO A 55 25.59 5.61 -25.16
N ASN A 56 26.74 4.95 -24.98
CA ASN A 56 27.22 3.83 -25.79
C ASN A 56 27.40 2.54 -24.97
N GLY A 57 26.97 2.53 -23.71
CA GLY A 57 27.03 1.35 -22.83
C GLY A 57 25.81 0.46 -23.00
N PRO A 58 25.87 -0.81 -22.53
CA PRO A 58 24.67 -1.62 -22.40
C PRO A 58 23.67 -0.92 -21.48
N GLU A 59 22.39 -0.88 -21.88
CA GLU A 59 21.33 -0.34 -21.03
C GLU A 59 21.27 -1.15 -19.72
N PRO A 60 21.38 -0.51 -18.54
CA PRO A 60 21.40 -1.22 -17.27
C PRO A 60 20.05 -1.88 -16.99
N ILE A 61 20.09 -3.13 -16.50
CA ILE A 61 18.91 -3.87 -16.03
C ILE A 61 18.88 -3.84 -14.51
N PHE A 62 17.78 -3.36 -13.93
CA PHE A 62 17.54 -3.37 -12.49
C PHE A 62 16.82 -4.64 -12.08
N HIS A 63 17.54 -5.53 -11.40
CA HIS A 63 16.96 -6.76 -10.89
C HIS A 63 16.15 -6.49 -9.61
N LEU A 64 14.87 -6.84 -9.63
CA LEU A 64 13.92 -6.66 -8.54
C LEU A 64 13.80 -7.97 -7.75
N ASP A 65 14.78 -8.25 -6.89
CA ASP A 65 14.86 -9.50 -6.15
C ASP A 65 13.63 -9.72 -5.25
N GLY A 66 13.01 -10.90 -5.35
CA GLY A 66 11.83 -11.26 -4.56
C GLY A 66 10.56 -10.45 -4.92
N VAL A 67 10.54 -9.74 -6.05
CA VAL A 67 9.34 -9.12 -6.60
C VAL A 67 8.71 -10.04 -7.62
N ARG A 68 7.41 -10.29 -7.47
CA ARG A 68 6.67 -11.03 -8.49
C ARG A 68 6.43 -10.16 -9.69
N SER A 69 6.63 -10.70 -10.89
CA SER A 69 6.40 -9.97 -12.16
C SER A 69 4.98 -9.36 -12.21
N LYS A 70 3.98 -10.14 -11.79
CA LYS A 70 2.57 -9.71 -11.71
C LYS A 70 2.32 -8.59 -10.71
N ASP A 71 3.00 -8.60 -9.56
CA ASP A 71 2.86 -7.52 -8.56
C ASP A 71 3.44 -6.21 -9.12
N PHE A 72 4.56 -6.31 -9.83
CA PHE A 72 5.18 -5.15 -10.48
C PHE A 72 4.31 -4.59 -11.61
N GLU A 73 3.72 -5.45 -12.45
CA GLU A 73 2.77 -5.04 -13.48
C GLU A 73 1.57 -4.29 -12.89
N GLN A 74 1.06 -4.73 -11.75
CA GLN A 74 -0.03 -4.06 -11.03
C GLN A 74 0.35 -2.67 -10.52
N LEU A 75 1.58 -2.49 -10.05
CA LEU A 75 2.10 -1.16 -9.71
C LEU A 75 2.22 -0.28 -10.96
N LEU A 76 2.77 -0.81 -12.05
CA LEU A 76 2.92 -0.07 -13.31
C LEU A 76 1.57 0.33 -13.91
N TRP A 77 0.55 -0.52 -13.77
CA TRP A 77 -0.80 -0.19 -14.20
C TRP A 77 -1.29 1.14 -13.61
N LEU A 78 -0.93 1.49 -12.36
CA LEU A 78 -1.31 2.77 -11.75
C LEU A 78 -0.75 3.98 -12.51
N TYR A 79 0.43 3.84 -13.13
CA TYR A 79 1.08 4.89 -13.92
C TYR A 79 0.58 4.96 -15.36
N TYR A 80 0.33 3.80 -15.96
CA TYR A 80 0.00 3.69 -17.39
C TYR A 80 -1.49 3.50 -17.66
N ASN A 81 -2.35 3.52 -16.63
CA ASN A 81 -3.79 3.43 -16.81
C ASN A 81 -4.29 4.62 -17.64
N PRO A 82 -4.81 4.40 -18.86
CA PRO A 82 -5.29 5.48 -19.72
C PRO A 82 -6.59 6.11 -19.17
N ALA A 83 -7.32 5.40 -18.32
CA ALA A 83 -8.52 5.89 -17.66
C ALA A 83 -8.15 6.47 -16.28
N VAL A 84 -7.64 7.71 -16.29
CA VAL A 84 -7.15 8.47 -15.12
C VAL A 84 -8.12 8.52 -13.93
N THR A 85 -9.41 8.22 -14.16
CA THR A 85 -10.48 8.33 -13.16
C THR A 85 -11.07 6.99 -12.69
N VAL A 86 -10.73 5.85 -13.33
CA VAL A 86 -11.29 4.54 -12.98
C VAL A 86 -10.19 3.63 -12.46
N TYR A 87 -10.10 3.56 -11.13
CA TYR A 87 -9.26 2.62 -10.40
C TYR A 87 -10.10 1.45 -9.90
N ASP A 88 -10.82 0.79 -10.81
CA ASP A 88 -11.56 -0.42 -10.48
C ASP A 88 -10.63 -1.63 -10.63
N ALA A 89 -10.20 -2.16 -9.49
CA ALA A 89 -9.29 -3.29 -9.41
C ALA A 89 -9.61 -4.12 -8.16
N PRO A 90 -9.40 -5.46 -8.20
CA PRO A 90 -9.67 -6.33 -7.06
C PRO A 90 -8.75 -6.00 -5.89
N LYS A 91 -9.18 -6.32 -4.65
CA LYS A 91 -8.37 -6.08 -3.43
C LYS A 91 -6.97 -6.68 -3.51
N THR A 92 -6.81 -7.82 -4.19
CA THR A 92 -5.51 -8.48 -4.39
C THR A 92 -4.51 -7.61 -5.14
N THR A 93 -4.97 -6.83 -6.12
CA THR A 93 -4.15 -5.84 -6.83
C THR A 93 -3.67 -4.76 -5.87
N TRP A 94 -4.58 -4.20 -5.06
CA TRP A 94 -4.22 -3.15 -4.12
C TRP A 94 -3.30 -3.63 -2.99
N HIS A 95 -3.42 -4.88 -2.54
CA HIS A 95 -2.47 -5.47 -1.61
C HIS A 95 -1.05 -5.61 -2.19
N ALA A 96 -0.94 -6.02 -3.46
CA ALA A 96 0.35 -6.10 -4.14
C ALA A 96 0.99 -4.72 -4.31
N ILE A 97 0.21 -3.73 -4.75
CA ILE A 97 0.65 -2.34 -4.88
C ILE A 97 1.08 -1.80 -3.51
N LEU A 98 0.29 -2.01 -2.46
CA LEU A 98 0.62 -1.57 -1.10
C LEU A 98 1.94 -2.19 -0.62
N LYS A 99 2.16 -3.49 -0.87
CA LYS A 99 3.40 -4.19 -0.51
C LYS A 99 4.62 -3.60 -1.21
N LEU A 100 4.53 -3.33 -2.52
CA LEU A 100 5.65 -2.74 -3.27
C LEU A 100 5.88 -1.28 -2.91
N ALA A 101 4.80 -0.52 -2.71
CA ALA A 101 4.86 0.87 -2.28
C ALA A 101 5.55 1.00 -0.92
N ASP A 102 5.24 0.11 0.03
CA ASP A 102 5.91 0.07 1.33
C ASP A 102 7.39 -0.28 1.18
N ARG A 103 7.72 -1.31 0.38
CA ARG A 103 9.10 -1.73 0.12
C ARG A 103 9.99 -0.63 -0.46
N TRP A 104 9.41 0.24 -1.28
CA TRP A 104 10.13 1.30 -2.00
C TRP A 104 9.82 2.71 -1.49
N GLU A 105 9.24 2.82 -0.30
CA GLU A 105 8.91 4.09 0.39
C GLU A 105 8.09 5.06 -0.49
N MET A 106 7.13 4.51 -1.24
CA MET A 106 6.25 5.28 -2.11
C MET A 106 5.02 5.79 -1.36
N ASP A 107 5.18 6.81 -0.53
CA ASP A 107 4.14 7.33 0.37
C ASP A 107 2.81 7.70 -0.34
N ASN A 108 2.90 8.34 -1.51
CA ASN A 108 1.71 8.73 -2.26
C ASN A 108 0.97 7.52 -2.82
N ILE A 109 1.71 6.53 -3.34
CA ILE A 109 1.16 5.29 -3.87
C ILE A 109 0.56 4.45 -2.74
N LYS A 110 1.24 4.40 -1.59
CA LYS A 110 0.76 3.74 -0.37
C LYS A 110 -0.60 4.31 0.06
N LYS A 111 -0.76 5.65 0.08
CA LYS A 111 -2.03 6.32 0.38
C LYS A 111 -3.13 5.96 -0.63
N ILE A 112 -2.81 5.91 -1.92
CA ILE A 112 -3.77 5.53 -2.97
C ILE A 112 -4.21 4.07 -2.79
N ALA A 113 -3.27 3.15 -2.57
CA ALA A 113 -3.58 1.74 -2.39
C ALA A 113 -4.45 1.50 -1.14
N LEU A 114 -4.09 2.12 -0.01
CA LEU A 114 -4.89 2.05 1.21
C LEU A 114 -6.28 2.64 1.04
N GLY A 115 -6.39 3.80 0.39
CA GLY A 115 -7.67 4.45 0.14
C GLY A 115 -8.62 3.59 -0.71
N ASN A 116 -8.10 2.81 -1.66
CA ASN A 116 -8.89 1.89 -2.46
C ASN A 116 -9.20 0.58 -1.72
N LEU A 117 -8.27 0.03 -0.94
CA LEU A 117 -8.53 -1.13 -0.07
C LEU A 117 -9.67 -0.86 0.91
N LEU A 118 -9.66 0.29 1.58
CA LEU A 118 -10.69 0.65 2.55
C LEU A 118 -12.08 0.86 1.93
N LYS A 119 -12.16 1.09 0.61
CA LYS A 119 -13.42 1.19 -0.14
C LYS A 119 -13.89 -0.15 -0.69
N ALA A 120 -13.03 -1.16 -0.70
CA ALA A 120 -13.38 -2.48 -1.20
C ALA A 120 -14.44 -3.11 -0.31
N ALA A 121 -15.57 -3.52 -0.91
CA ALA A 121 -16.69 -4.09 -0.18
C ALA A 121 -16.37 -5.47 0.44
N ASP A 122 -15.35 -6.15 -0.08
CA ASP A 122 -14.88 -7.48 0.33
C ASP A 122 -13.63 -7.43 1.24
N LEU A 123 -13.29 -6.26 1.79
CA LEU A 123 -12.23 -6.15 2.79
C LEU A 123 -12.72 -6.72 4.13
N GLU A 124 -12.12 -7.82 4.56
CA GLU A 124 -12.52 -8.49 5.79
C GLU A 124 -12.14 -7.64 7.03
N PRO A 125 -12.94 -7.68 8.11
CA PRO A 125 -12.62 -6.99 9.35
C PRO A 125 -11.22 -7.37 9.88
N LEU A 126 -10.84 -8.64 9.75
CA LEU A 126 -9.51 -9.08 10.20
C LEU A 126 -8.38 -8.48 9.36
N GLU A 127 -8.56 -8.40 8.03
CA GLU A 127 -7.61 -7.74 7.13
C GLU A 127 -7.43 -6.26 7.53
N ARG A 128 -8.52 -5.57 7.88
CA ARG A 128 -8.47 -4.17 8.35
C ARG A 128 -7.74 -4.02 9.69
N ILE A 129 -7.86 -4.99 10.59
CA ILE A 129 -7.08 -5.04 11.84
C ILE A 129 -5.59 -5.23 11.54
N MET A 130 -5.24 -6.14 10.63
CA MET A 130 -3.84 -6.38 10.24
C MET A 130 -3.20 -5.15 9.59
N LEU A 131 -3.95 -4.37 8.80
CA LEU A 131 -3.47 -3.10 8.26
C LEU A 131 -3.19 -2.08 9.38
N CYS A 132 -4.01 -2.05 10.43
CA CYS A 132 -3.75 -1.21 11.61
C CYS A 132 -2.51 -1.67 12.38
N GLU A 133 -2.33 -2.97 12.55
CA GLU A 133 -1.18 -3.57 13.23
C GLU A 133 0.15 -3.24 12.52
N ARG A 134 0.14 -3.26 11.18
CA ARG A 134 1.29 -2.85 10.37
C ARG A 134 1.61 -1.35 10.42
N GLY A 135 0.74 -0.54 11.06
CA GLY A 135 0.86 0.92 11.09
C GLY A 135 0.33 1.63 9.86
N ASP A 136 -0.34 0.92 8.94
CA ASP A 136 -0.90 1.50 7.72
C ASP A 136 -2.22 2.27 8.00
N LEU A 137 -2.89 1.96 9.11
CA LEU A 137 -4.14 2.60 9.55
C LEU A 137 -4.03 3.05 11.00
N SER A 138 -4.79 4.10 11.34
CA SER A 138 -4.97 4.47 12.74
C SER A 138 -5.92 3.50 13.47
N ARG A 139 -5.81 3.43 14.80
CA ARG A 139 -6.73 2.63 15.63
C ARG A 139 -8.19 3.05 15.47
N ASP A 140 -8.45 4.35 15.29
CA ASP A 140 -9.79 4.86 15.03
C ASP A 140 -10.36 4.30 13.72
N GLN A 141 -9.52 4.21 12.67
CA GLN A 141 -9.91 3.63 11.39
C GLN A 141 -10.14 2.12 11.47
N ALA A 142 -9.58 1.40 12.44
CA ALA A 142 -9.82 -0.04 12.61
C ALA A 142 -10.85 -0.38 13.69
N THR A 143 -11.37 0.61 14.43
CA THR A 143 -12.26 0.39 15.57
C THR A 143 -13.51 -0.41 15.21
N GLU A 144 -14.14 -0.09 14.09
CA GLU A 144 -15.32 -0.83 13.59
C GLU A 144 -14.98 -2.31 13.33
N ALA A 145 -13.82 -2.59 12.74
CA ALA A 145 -13.37 -3.94 12.49
C ALA A 145 -13.11 -4.72 13.78
N TYR A 146 -12.46 -4.09 14.78
CA TYR A 146 -12.31 -4.68 16.10
C TYR A 146 -13.66 -5.01 16.75
N ILE A 147 -14.64 -4.11 16.67
CA ILE A 147 -15.98 -4.34 17.20
C ILE A 147 -16.63 -5.53 16.52
N THR A 148 -16.57 -5.61 15.19
CA THR A 148 -17.14 -6.72 14.41
C THR A 148 -16.51 -8.06 14.78
N VAL A 149 -15.17 -8.13 14.85
CA VAL A 149 -14.45 -9.35 15.22
C VAL A 149 -14.69 -9.73 16.69
N CYS A 150 -14.80 -8.76 17.60
CA CYS A 150 -15.05 -9.06 19.01
C CYS A 150 -16.51 -9.41 19.30
N SER A 151 -17.47 -8.94 18.49
CA SER A 151 -18.90 -9.16 18.72
C SER A 151 -19.46 -10.41 18.02
N ARG A 152 -18.77 -10.93 17.00
CA ARG A 152 -19.22 -12.11 16.25
C ARG A 152 -19.26 -13.37 17.13
N GLU A 153 -20.23 -14.23 16.88
CA GLU A 153 -20.41 -15.48 17.63
C GLU A 153 -19.27 -16.47 17.40
N ALA A 154 -18.83 -16.61 16.15
CA ALA A 154 -17.76 -17.53 15.78
C ALA A 154 -16.42 -17.16 16.46
N PRO A 155 -15.69 -18.12 17.05
CA PRO A 155 -14.35 -17.90 17.57
C PRO A 155 -13.36 -17.56 16.45
N LEU A 156 -12.14 -17.17 16.81
CA LEU A 156 -11.04 -17.08 15.85
C LEU A 156 -10.65 -18.49 15.39
N THR A 157 -10.50 -18.68 14.09
CA THR A 157 -10.00 -19.94 13.51
C THR A 157 -8.49 -20.03 13.64
N VAL A 158 -7.94 -21.23 13.49
CA VAL A 158 -6.49 -21.44 13.52
C VAL A 158 -5.79 -20.68 12.40
N GLU A 159 -6.45 -20.55 11.25
CA GLU A 159 -5.97 -19.81 10.08
C GLU A 159 -5.90 -18.31 10.36
N GLU A 160 -6.92 -17.74 11.01
CA GLU A 160 -6.93 -16.34 11.44
C GLU A 160 -5.86 -16.06 12.51
N LEU A 161 -5.67 -16.99 13.45
CA LEU A 161 -4.65 -16.86 14.49
C LEU A 161 -3.23 -16.86 13.91
N LYS A 162 -2.97 -17.59 12.82
CA LYS A 162 -1.68 -17.61 12.14
C LYS A 162 -1.33 -16.27 11.48
N THR A 163 -2.31 -15.42 11.22
CA THR A 163 -2.11 -14.13 10.54
C THR A 163 -1.94 -12.94 11.49
N LEU A 164 -2.29 -13.10 12.77
CA LEU A 164 -2.24 -12.03 13.78
C LEU A 164 -0.99 -12.14 14.65
N SER A 165 -0.46 -11.02 15.15
CA SER A 165 0.47 -11.09 16.28
C SER A 165 -0.21 -11.50 17.57
N THR A 166 0.61 -11.99 18.49
CA THR A 166 0.23 -12.28 19.87
C THR A 166 -0.42 -11.09 20.57
N GLU A 167 0.04 -9.87 20.31
CA GLU A 167 -0.51 -8.66 20.93
C GLU A 167 -1.96 -8.43 20.50
N VAL A 168 -2.23 -8.49 19.20
CA VAL A 168 -3.59 -8.36 18.65
C VAL A 168 -4.49 -9.50 19.11
N MET A 169 -3.97 -10.73 19.16
CA MET A 169 -4.71 -11.88 19.68
C MET A 169 -5.15 -11.67 21.13
N VAL A 170 -4.26 -11.16 21.99
CA VAL A 170 -4.58 -10.85 23.40
C VAL A 170 -5.64 -9.76 23.47
N ILE A 171 -5.52 -8.68 22.69
CA ILE A 171 -6.50 -7.59 22.66
C ILE A 171 -7.89 -8.12 22.28
N ILE A 172 -7.99 -8.88 21.19
CA ILE A 172 -9.26 -9.45 20.73
C ILE A 172 -9.83 -10.39 21.79
N THR A 173 -9.00 -11.25 22.38
CA THR A 173 -9.45 -12.24 23.38
C THR A 173 -9.97 -11.55 24.64
N CYS A 174 -9.22 -10.61 25.20
CA CYS A 174 -9.64 -9.85 26.37
C CYS A 174 -10.92 -9.05 26.11
N ALA A 175 -11.05 -8.43 24.93
CA ALA A 175 -12.26 -7.70 24.57
C ALA A 175 -13.47 -8.65 24.44
N ARG A 176 -13.28 -9.83 23.82
CA ARG A 176 -14.33 -10.85 23.70
C ARG A 176 -14.78 -11.38 25.05
N GLU A 177 -13.85 -11.71 25.94
CA GLU A 177 -14.16 -12.18 27.29
C GLU A 177 -14.97 -11.15 28.07
N GLN A 178 -14.60 -9.87 27.98
CA GLN A 178 -15.34 -8.79 28.62
C GLN A 178 -16.75 -8.64 28.03
N ILE A 179 -16.90 -8.71 26.70
CA ILE A 179 -18.22 -8.69 26.04
C ILE A 179 -19.08 -9.87 26.52
N ILE A 180 -18.53 -11.07 26.62
CA ILE A 180 -19.25 -12.27 27.06
C ILE A 180 -19.66 -12.13 28.54
N ALA A 181 -18.76 -11.68 29.41
CA ALA A 181 -19.08 -11.44 30.82
C ALA A 181 -20.21 -10.41 30.99
N LEU A 182 -20.23 -9.38 30.14
CA LEU A 182 -21.24 -8.32 30.16
C LEU A 182 -22.57 -8.74 29.52
N ARG A 183 -22.61 -9.74 28.64
CA ARG A 183 -23.90 -10.31 28.19
C ARG A 183 -24.72 -10.89 29.35
N GLY A 184 -24.10 -11.20 30.50
CA GLY A 184 -24.78 -11.55 31.74
C GLY A 184 -25.31 -10.36 32.57
N ASN A 185 -24.84 -9.14 32.31
CA ASN A 185 -25.17 -7.91 33.06
C ASN A 185 -25.55 -6.79 32.07
N ALA A 186 -26.85 -6.51 31.95
CA ALA A 186 -27.48 -5.76 30.85
C ALA A 186 -27.09 -4.27 30.62
N GLU A 187 -25.96 -3.76 31.14
CA GLU A 187 -25.69 -2.32 31.19
C GLU A 187 -24.49 -1.82 30.35
N ALA A 188 -23.68 -2.67 29.73
CA ALA A 188 -22.50 -2.22 28.97
C ALA A 188 -22.56 -2.55 27.47
N SER A 189 -22.38 -1.54 26.63
CA SER A 189 -22.31 -1.68 25.17
C SER A 189 -20.98 -2.32 24.76
N ALA A 190 -21.02 -3.31 23.85
CA ALA A 190 -19.82 -3.94 23.28
C ALA A 190 -18.83 -2.93 22.67
N VAL A 191 -19.34 -1.78 22.22
CA VAL A 191 -18.54 -0.68 21.67
C VAL A 191 -17.62 -0.05 22.74
N ASP A 192 -18.11 0.11 23.97
CA ASP A 192 -17.36 0.77 25.05
C ASP A 192 -16.24 -0.12 25.58
N VAL A 193 -16.49 -1.44 25.60
CA VAL A 193 -15.51 -2.46 25.97
C VAL A 193 -14.33 -2.46 25.00
N VAL A 194 -14.62 -2.54 23.70
CA VAL A 194 -13.59 -2.56 22.66
C VAL A 194 -12.78 -1.27 22.66
N LYS A 195 -13.44 -0.10 22.77
CA LYS A 195 -12.75 1.19 22.87
C LYS A 195 -11.87 1.29 24.13
N THR A 196 -12.29 0.69 25.24
CA THR A 196 -11.50 0.67 26.48
C THR A 196 -10.29 -0.25 26.34
N ALA A 197 -10.45 -1.42 25.74
CA ALA A 197 -9.34 -2.34 25.46
C ALA A 197 -8.30 -1.69 24.55
N LEU A 198 -8.74 -0.99 23.49
CA LEU A 198 -7.86 -0.29 22.55
C LEU A 198 -7.13 0.93 23.16
N LYS A 199 -7.61 1.48 24.28
CA LYS A 199 -7.00 2.63 24.99
C LYS A 199 -6.00 2.23 26.09
N LYS A 200 -6.02 0.99 26.56
CA LYS A 200 -5.21 0.52 27.70
C LYS A 200 -3.77 0.13 27.34
N ILE A 201 -3.39 0.27 26.07
CA ILE A 201 -2.09 -0.09 25.48
C ILE A 201 -1.67 1.06 24.57
#